data_AF-A0A1I3Z6J9-F1
#
_entry.id   AF-A0A1I3Z6J9-F1
#
_cell.length_a   1.000
_cell.length_b   1.000
_cell.length_c   1.000
_cell.angle_alpha   90.00
_cell.angle_beta   90.00
_cell.angle_gamma   90.00
#
_symmetry.space_group_name_H-M   'P 1'
#
loop_
_entity.id
_entity.type
_entity.pdbx_description
1 polymer ?
#
loop_
_entity_poly.entity_id
_entity_poly.type
_entity_poly.pdbx_seq_one_letter_code
_entity_poly.pdbx_strand_id
1 'polypeptide(L)'
;MCLAIPAKIESIENGVAQCRVGEGETFVTASLMLLDGEAALGDYVIIHAGFAIRKLDLLEAQQSLAILRELADAYDEVQRKYEQEELDRAKA
;
A
#
# COMPACT_ATOMS: atom_id res chain seq x y z
N MET A 1 7.40 -11.04 5.92
CA MET A 1 6.46 -10.11 6.58
C MET A 1 6.05 -9.09 5.53
N CYS A 2 4.80 -9.07 5.09
CA CYS A 2 4.30 -8.08 4.14
C CYS A 2 3.37 -7.12 4.90
N LEU A 3 3.47 -5.81 4.66
CA LEU A 3 2.39 -4.89 5.03
C LEU A 3 1.26 -5.07 4.01
N ALA A 4 0.06 -5.35 4.49
CA ALA A 4 -1.14 -5.54 3.69
C ALA A 4 -1.65 -4.19 3.14
N ILE A 5 -0.82 -3.49 2.37
CA ILE A 5 -1.16 -2.19 1.78
C ILE A 5 -2.19 -2.41 0.66
N PRO A 6 -3.34 -1.74 0.70
CA PRO A 6 -4.32 -1.79 -0.39
C PRO A 6 -3.70 -1.36 -1.72
N ALA A 7 -3.94 -2.16 -2.77
CA ALA A 7 -3.53 -1.84 -4.13
C ALA A 7 -4.76 -1.73 -5.04
N LYS A 8 -4.83 -0.65 -5.82
CA LYS A 8 -5.95 -0.38 -6.75
C LYS A 8 -5.66 -1.02 -8.11
N ILE A 9 -6.62 -1.76 -8.66
CA ILE A 9 -6.50 -2.34 -10.01
C ILE A 9 -6.62 -1.22 -11.06
N GLU A 10 -5.60 -1.06 -11.89
CA GLU A 10 -5.55 -0.06 -12.97
C GLU A 10 -5.65 -0.71 -14.37
N SER A 11 -5.24 -1.99 -14.51
CA SER A 11 -5.48 -2.79 -15.72
C SER A 11 -5.62 -4.28 -15.40
N ILE A 12 -6.28 -5.03 -16.29
CA ILE A 12 -6.43 -6.49 -16.20
C ILE A 12 -6.19 -7.11 -17.58
N GLU A 13 -5.27 -8.06 -17.66
CA GLU A 13 -4.96 -8.83 -18.87
C GLU A 13 -4.84 -10.32 -18.52
N ASN A 14 -5.62 -11.17 -19.20
CA ASN A 14 -5.56 -12.63 -19.05
C ASN A 14 -5.61 -13.14 -17.59
N GLY A 15 -6.44 -12.52 -16.74
CA GLY A 15 -6.56 -12.90 -15.32
C GLY A 15 -5.43 -12.40 -14.42
N VAL A 16 -4.57 -11.52 -14.94
CA VAL A 16 -3.49 -10.86 -14.20
C VAL A 16 -3.78 -9.36 -14.17
N ALA A 17 -3.75 -8.77 -12.98
CA ALA A 17 -3.97 -7.35 -12.78
C ALA A 17 -2.65 -6.59 -12.57
N GLN A 18 -2.59 -5.37 -13.10
CA GLN A 18 -1.60 -4.38 -12.69
C GLN A 18 -2.25 -3.47 -11.65
N CYS A 19 -1.69 -3.47 -10.45
CA CYS A 19 -2.26 -2.76 -9.30
C CYS A 19 -1.31 -1.66 -8.81
N ARG A 20 -1.84 -0.46 -8.58
CA ARG A 20 -1.10 0.66 -7.98
C ARG A 20 -1.18 0.59 -6.47
N VAL A 21 -0.03 0.62 -5.80
CA VAL A 21 0.06 0.51 -4.33
C VAL A 21 -0.15 1.88 -3.69
N GLY A 22 -1.15 1.97 -2.81
CA GLY A 22 -1.50 3.23 -2.15
C GLY A 22 -1.81 4.36 -3.13
N GLU A 23 -1.26 5.55 -2.87
CA GLU A 23 -1.40 6.73 -3.75
C GLU A 23 -0.15 7.05 -4.58
N GLY A 24 0.92 6.27 -4.44
CA GLY A 24 2.18 6.50 -5.15
C GLY A 24 2.16 6.00 -6.60
N GLU A 25 3.34 5.99 -7.22
CA GLU A 25 3.57 5.48 -8.59
C GLU A 25 4.11 4.04 -8.62
N THR A 26 4.08 3.34 -7.48
CA THR A 26 4.51 1.95 -7.41
C THR A 26 3.41 1.02 -7.91
N PHE A 27 3.75 0.18 -8.88
CA PHE A 27 2.86 -0.84 -9.42
C PHE A 27 3.36 -2.24 -9.08
N VAL A 28 2.40 -3.14 -8.84
CA VAL A 28 2.63 -4.56 -8.59
C VAL A 28 1.70 -5.38 -9.46
N THR A 29 2.21 -6.50 -9.96
CA THR A 29 1.43 -7.45 -10.74
C THR A 29 0.86 -8.52 -9.83
N ALA A 30 -0.43 -8.83 -9.96
CA ALA A 30 -1.08 -9.86 -9.16
C ALA A 30 -1.99 -10.75 -10.02
N SER A 31 -1.88 -12.06 -9.83
CA SER A 31 -2.83 -13.02 -10.38
C SER A 31 -4.16 -12.92 -9.62
N LEU A 32 -5.26 -12.86 -10.37
CA LEU A 32 -6.63 -12.82 -9.84
C LEU A 32 -7.20 -14.23 -9.58
N MET A 33 -6.42 -15.29 -9.84
CA MET A 33 -6.87 -16.68 -9.78
C MET A 33 -7.45 -17.10 -8.42
N LEU A 34 -6.96 -16.51 -7.34
CA LEU A 34 -7.37 -16.83 -5.97
C LEU A 34 -8.39 -15.83 -5.39
N LEU A 35 -8.82 -14.86 -6.19
CA LEU A 35 -9.74 -13.84 -5.73
C LEU A 35 -11.18 -14.38 -5.76
N ASP A 36 -11.90 -14.17 -4.66
CA ASP A 36 -13.32 -14.50 -4.60
C ASP A 36 -14.14 -13.50 -5.44
N GLY A 37 -14.72 -14.00 -6.53
CA GLY A 37 -15.59 -13.23 -7.43
C GLY A 37 -14.84 -12.44 -8.50
N GLU A 38 -15.60 -11.66 -9.27
CA GLU A 38 -15.04 -10.85 -10.35
C GLU A 38 -14.37 -9.57 -9.82
N ALA A 39 -13.19 -9.28 -10.38
CA ALA A 39 -12.49 -8.02 -10.19
C ALA A 39 -12.74 -7.08 -11.35
N ALA A 40 -12.90 -5.80 -11.04
CA ALA A 40 -13.06 -4.73 -12.00
C ALA A 40 -11.97 -3.67 -11.84
N LEU A 41 -11.82 -2.83 -12.86
CA LEU A 41 -10.98 -1.64 -12.78
C LEU A 41 -11.46 -0.74 -11.65
N GLY A 42 -10.52 -0.27 -10.84
CA GLY A 42 -10.81 0.56 -9.67
C GLY A 42 -11.07 -0.19 -8.38
N ASP A 43 -11.22 -1.52 -8.42
CA ASP A 43 -11.29 -2.33 -7.20
C ASP A 43 -9.97 -2.26 -6.43
N TYR A 44 -10.07 -2.30 -5.11
CA TYR A 44 -8.91 -2.39 -4.22
C TYR A 44 -8.73 -3.84 -3.77
N VAL A 45 -7.49 -4.32 -3.77
CA VAL A 45 -7.16 -5.68 -3.38
C VAL A 45 -5.99 -5.72 -2.41
N ILE A 46 -5.98 -6.76 -1.56
CA ILE A 46 -4.79 -7.16 -0.81
C ILE A 46 -4.03 -8.18 -1.63
N ILE A 47 -2.74 -7.94 -1.79
CA ILE A 47 -1.83 -8.80 -2.55
C ILE A 47 -0.91 -9.55 -1.60
N HIS A 48 -0.79 -10.84 -1.82
CA HIS A 48 0.15 -11.69 -1.10
C HIS A 48 0.82 -12.67 -2.07
N ALA A 49 2.16 -12.71 -2.05
CA ALA A 49 2.96 -13.62 -2.89
C ALA A 49 2.59 -13.59 -4.39
N GLY A 50 2.23 -12.42 -4.92
CA GLY A 50 1.86 -12.26 -6.34
C GLY A 50 0.41 -12.64 -6.68
N PHE A 51 -0.44 -12.86 -5.68
CA PHE A 51 -1.88 -13.13 -5.87
C PHE A 51 -2.72 -12.08 -5.17
N ALA A 52 -3.81 -11.67 -5.81
CA ALA A 52 -4.88 -10.95 -5.14
C ALA A 52 -5.68 -11.96 -4.29
N ILE A 53 -5.65 -11.79 -2.97
CA ILE A 53 -6.25 -12.75 -2.03
C ILE A 53 -7.56 -12.25 -1.42
N ARG A 54 -7.83 -10.95 -1.53
CA ARG A 54 -9.04 -10.33 -0.96
C ARG A 54 -9.35 -9.03 -1.68
N LYS A 55 -10.62 -8.85 -2.04
CA LYS A 55 -11.16 -7.56 -2.48
C LYS A 55 -11.59 -6.73 -1.27
N LEU A 56 -11.30 -5.44 -1.33
CA LEU A 56 -11.67 -4.42 -0.35
C LEU A 56 -12.81 -3.58 -0.93
N ASP A 57 -13.73 -3.15 -0.08
CA ASP A 57 -14.57 -2.02 -0.44
C ASP A 57 -13.76 -0.70 -0.40
N LEU A 58 -14.29 0.32 -1.07
CA LEU A 58 -13.61 1.61 -1.21
C LEU A 58 -13.34 2.27 0.15
N LEU A 59 -14.28 2.17 1.10
CA LEU A 59 -14.18 2.82 2.40
C LEU A 59 -13.10 2.15 3.25
N GLU A 60 -13.09 0.81 3.30
CA GLU A 60 -12.08 0.03 4.01
C GLU A 60 -10.67 0.32 3.47
N ALA A 61 -10.53 0.39 2.15
CA ALA A 61 -9.26 0.71 1.50
C ALA A 61 -8.79 2.13 1.85
N GLN A 62 -9.69 3.12 1.79
CA GLN A 62 -9.37 4.52 2.14
C GLN A 62 -8.99 4.67 3.61
N GLN A 63 -9.72 4.05 4.53
CA GLN A 63 -9.42 4.09 5.96
C GLN A 63 -8.05 3.46 6.26
N SER A 64 -7.76 2.30 5.66
CA SER A 64 -6.45 1.64 5.81
C SER A 64 -5.31 2.52 5.29
N LEU A 65 -5.50 3.15 4.12
CA LEU A 65 -4.50 4.04 3.54
C LEU A 65 -4.30 5.32 4.36
N ALA A 66 -5.36 5.87 4.97
CA ALA A 66 -5.25 7.03 5.85
C ALA A 66 -4.41 6.72 7.09
N ILE A 67 -4.68 5.60 7.77
CA ILE A 67 -3.90 5.17 8.94
C ILE A 67 -2.43 4.94 8.59
N LEU A 68 -2.16 4.32 7.43
CA LEU A 68 -0.78 4.10 6.97
C LEU A 68 -0.03 5.41 6.72
N ARG A 69 -0.72 6.46 6.25
CA ARG A 69 -0.13 7.80 6.08
C ARG A 69 0.15 8.46 7.41
N GLU A 70 -0.82 8.46 8.33
CA GLU A 70 -0.64 9.01 9.68
C GLU A 70 0.58 8.36 10.37
N LEU A 71 0.75 7.05 10.19
CA LEU A 71 1.90 6.34 10.69
C LEU A 71 3.20 6.81 10.02
N ALA A 72 3.23 6.88 8.69
CA ALA A 72 4.41 7.35 7.95
C ALA A 72 4.83 8.77 8.37
N ASP A 73 3.86 9.69 8.48
CA ASP A 73 4.10 11.08 8.90
C ASP A 73 4.68 11.14 10.32
N ALA A 74 4.12 10.35 11.25
CA ALA A 74 4.63 10.27 12.62
C ALA A 74 6.06 9.72 12.68
N TYR A 75 6.40 8.74 11.84
CA TYR A 75 7.77 8.22 11.72
C TYR A 75 8.74 9.28 11.20
N ASP A 76 8.36 10.05 10.17
CA ASP A 76 9.19 11.11 9.61
C ASP A 76 9.44 12.27 10.59
N GLU A 77 8.45 12.61 11.41
CA GLU A 77 8.62 13.58 12.49
C GLU A 77 9.62 13.09 13.56
N VAL A 78 9.49 11.84 13.98
CA VAL A 78 10.37 11.22 14.97
C VAL A 78 11.80 11.14 14.43
N GLN A 79 11.97 10.73 13.17
CA GLN A 79 13.27 10.62 12.54
C GLN A 79 14.00 11.98 12.45
N ARG A 80 13.28 13.04 12.03
CA ARG A 80 13.85 14.39 11.96
C ARG A 80 14.30 14.92 13.32
N LYS A 81 13.55 14.60 14.39
CA LYS A 81 13.94 14.97 15.76
C LYS A 81 15.25 14.29 16.16
N TYR A 82 15.38 12.99 15.91
CA TYR A 82 16.63 12.26 16.22
C TYR A 82 17.82 12.77 15.41
N GLU A 83 17.65 13.02 14.12
CA GLU A 83 18.71 13.57 13.26
C GLU A 83 19.18 14.94 13.75
N GLN A 84 18.23 15.81 14.15
CA GLN A 84 18.54 17.12 14.70
C GLN A 84 19.29 17.01 16.05
N GLU A 85 18.83 16.14 16.95
CA GLU A 85 19.47 15.91 18.26
C GLU A 85 20.90 15.38 18.10
N GLU A 86 21.14 14.44 17.19
CA GLU A 86 22.48 13.91 16.91
C GLU A 86 23.40 14.99 16.31
N LEU A 87 22.87 15.82 15.42
CA LEU A 87 23.62 16.94 14.83
C LEU A 87 24.00 17.99 15.89
N ASP A 88 23.11 18.27 16.83
CA ASP A 88 23.35 19.22 17.92
C ASP A 88 24.38 18.67 18.91
N ARG A 89 24.37 17.36 19.19
CA ARG A 89 25.39 16.68 20.00
C ARG A 89 26.77 16.69 19.35
N ALA A 90 26.85 16.47 18.04
CA ALA A 90 28.13 16.44 17.31
C ALA A 90 28.80 17.83 17.22
N LYS A 91 28.06 18.91 17.44
CA LYS A 91 28.54 20.29 17.40
C LYS A 91 28.93 20.86 18.77
N ALA A 92 28.62 20.14 19.85
CA ALA A 92 28.98 20.48 21.23
C ALA A 92 30.34 19.89 21.61
#